data_AF-A0A4U8YNH2-F1
#
_entry.id   AF-A0A4U8YNH2-F1
#
_cell.length_a   1.000
_cell.length_b   1.000
_cell.length_c   1.000
_cell.angle_alpha   90.00
_cell.angle_beta   90.00
_cell.angle_gamma   90.00
#
_symmetry.space_group_name_H-M   'P 1'
#
loop_
_entity.id
_entity.type
_entity.pdbx_description
1 polymer ?
#
loop_
_entity_poly.entity_id
_entity_poly.type
_entity_poly.pdbx_seq_one_letter_code
_entity_poly.pdbx_strand_id
1 'polypeptide(L)'
;MNKAVVKTRKSISPVWILPIIALMIGGWLVLKSVREAGYEIVVRMEDAVGITPGKTQVLFKGLPVGMVKRLTVSRDLLYVDAIIEMRKASREHIVEDTLFWVVRPEVSVNQISGLDTLVSGSYIGVLPGEETALSSFFVVEKEPPALMESAPGLRLILQTKASSMHDQGAPVLFKKIQVGEVLKSWLSEDATILVEILVYEQYSHLVTTTSYFWDVSGIKLKASLPNINLKIGTFKSIFAGGIEFETPAGGKAVTPDQSFPLYEDIDDARHADNIEVTLYMPQHHGVNPGAKITYRNVTIGTVTDVFLAKDMQGLVATASITKKSAALLRKGSYIWVVTPEISVSGIRNVGSIIKGAYLKMEPGRGKPARKFRVYEQPPVRMHEPAGLNLVLESETLGSLKKNRPVTYRQVKVGHVTGSELSEKRDKVYVYINIYEQFADLVSADTRFWNVSGIRIQGGLMTKMKISSESFETLIAGGIAFATPETEAQGKRVKKDHHFVLHREMDEKWRDWLAWDSDVVVTLEEKNAAP
;
A
#
# COMPACT_ATOMS: atom_id res chain seq x y z
N MET A 1 1.64 -15.94 -129.64
CA MET A 1 2.72 -16.04 -128.63
C MET A 1 2.26 -15.34 -127.35
N ASN A 2 1.81 -16.09 -126.34
CA ASN A 2 1.55 -15.54 -125.00
C ASN A 2 2.62 -16.07 -124.05
N LYS A 3 3.52 -15.20 -123.56
CA LYS A 3 4.48 -15.53 -122.51
C LYS A 3 3.75 -15.49 -121.16
N ALA A 4 3.64 -16.63 -120.49
CA ALA A 4 3.20 -16.69 -119.11
C ALA A 4 4.28 -16.08 -118.20
N VAL A 5 3.92 -15.03 -117.46
CA VAL A 5 4.77 -14.45 -116.41
C VAL A 5 4.49 -15.23 -115.13
N VAL A 6 5.43 -16.08 -114.72
CA VAL A 6 5.37 -16.80 -113.43
C VAL A 6 5.81 -15.83 -112.33
N LYS A 7 4.88 -15.39 -111.49
CA LYS A 7 5.15 -14.65 -110.26
C LYS A 7 5.29 -15.64 -109.10
N THR A 8 6.51 -15.91 -108.64
CA THR A 8 6.75 -16.72 -107.45
C THR A 8 6.49 -15.89 -106.19
N ARG A 9 5.37 -16.13 -105.50
CA ARG A 9 5.19 -15.66 -104.12
C ARG A 9 5.86 -16.65 -103.18
N LYS A 10 7.04 -16.27 -102.65
CA LYS A 10 7.59 -16.89 -101.44
C LYS A 10 6.81 -16.36 -100.24
N SER A 11 5.66 -16.95 -99.92
CA SER A 11 5.04 -16.76 -98.60
C SER A 11 5.34 -17.98 -97.73
N ILE A 12 5.99 -17.75 -96.59
CA ILE A 12 6.06 -18.74 -95.52
C ILE A 12 4.62 -19.05 -95.11
N SER A 13 4.24 -20.33 -95.12
CA SER A 13 2.88 -20.74 -94.78
C SER A 13 2.54 -20.29 -93.34
N PRO A 14 1.36 -19.68 -93.10
CA PRO A 14 0.94 -19.25 -91.76
C PRO A 14 0.96 -20.36 -90.70
N VAL A 15 0.94 -21.63 -91.12
CA VAL A 15 1.02 -22.81 -90.24
C VAL A 15 2.32 -22.86 -89.42
N TRP A 16 3.44 -22.29 -89.93
CA TRP A 16 4.72 -22.26 -89.23
C TRP A 16 4.83 -21.19 -88.13
N ILE A 17 3.83 -20.31 -88.02
CA ILE A 17 3.80 -19.29 -86.96
C ILE A 17 3.57 -19.92 -85.59
N LEU A 18 2.70 -20.94 -85.52
CA LEU A 18 2.32 -21.59 -84.26
C LEU A 18 3.50 -22.31 -83.56
N PRO A 19 4.33 -23.13 -84.24
CA PRO A 19 5.53 -23.74 -83.63
C PRO A 19 6.56 -22.71 -83.15
N ILE A 20 6.76 -21.62 -83.90
CA ILE A 20 7.72 -20.57 -83.54
C ILE A 20 7.25 -19.84 -82.28
N ILE A 21 5.95 -19.51 -82.18
CA ILE A 21 5.37 -18.91 -80.97
C ILE A 21 5.52 -19.85 -79.77
N ALA A 22 5.21 -21.14 -79.94
CA ALA A 22 5.39 -22.14 -78.88
C ALA A 22 6.85 -22.24 -78.41
N LEU A 23 7.81 -22.21 -79.35
CA LEU A 23 9.24 -22.23 -79.04
C LEU A 23 9.69 -20.95 -78.33
N MET A 24 9.19 -19.78 -78.73
CA MET A 24 9.46 -18.52 -78.02
C MET A 24 8.89 -18.52 -76.60
N ILE A 25 7.67 -19.02 -76.40
CA ILE A 25 7.07 -19.15 -75.06
C ILE A 25 7.86 -20.14 -74.21
N GLY A 26 8.25 -21.29 -74.77
CA GLY A 26 9.09 -22.27 -74.08
C GLY A 26 10.44 -21.70 -73.68
N GLY A 27 11.13 -21.03 -74.60
CA GLY A 27 12.40 -20.34 -74.32
C GLY A 27 12.25 -19.25 -73.26
N TRP A 28 11.17 -18.48 -73.29
CA TRP A 28 10.89 -17.47 -72.28
C TRP A 28 10.59 -18.08 -70.91
N LEU A 29 9.83 -19.17 -70.83
CA LEU A 29 9.56 -19.89 -69.58
C LEU A 29 10.84 -20.48 -68.97
N VAL A 30 11.75 -21.02 -69.79
CA VAL A 30 13.05 -21.50 -69.32
C VAL A 30 13.90 -20.35 -68.78
N LEU A 31 13.99 -19.24 -69.51
CA LEU A 31 14.72 -18.04 -69.05
C LEU A 31 14.12 -17.47 -67.76
N LYS A 32 12.79 -17.45 -67.66
CA LYS A 32 12.07 -17.01 -66.46
C LYS A 32 12.38 -17.93 -65.28
N SER A 33 12.26 -19.24 -65.47
CA SER A 33 12.54 -20.26 -64.45
C SER A 33 13.98 -20.15 -63.92
N VAL A 34 14.97 -20.01 -64.80
CA VAL A 34 16.39 -19.87 -64.41
C VAL A 34 16.67 -18.54 -63.70
N ARG A 35 16.00 -17.46 -64.10
CA ARG A 35 16.17 -16.14 -63.44
C ARG A 35 15.53 -16.08 -62.06
N GLU A 36 14.41 -16.78 -61.86
CA GLU A 36 13.61 -16.77 -60.63
C GLU A 36 14.01 -17.89 -59.64
N ALA A 37 14.77 -18.90 -60.07
CA ALA A 37 15.25 -19.98 -59.22
C ALA A 37 16.03 -19.45 -58.01
N GLY A 38 15.63 -19.90 -56.82
CA GLY A 38 16.36 -19.65 -55.58
C GLY A 38 17.66 -20.45 -55.49
N TYR A 39 18.28 -20.41 -54.32
CA TYR A 39 19.36 -21.33 -53.95
C TYR A 39 18.94 -22.11 -52.71
N GLU A 40 19.48 -23.32 -52.57
CA GLU A 40 19.14 -24.19 -51.44
C GLU A 40 20.15 -24.05 -50.31
N ILE A 41 19.64 -24.00 -49.08
CA ILE A 41 20.42 -24.15 -47.86
C ILE A 41 19.86 -25.32 -47.04
N VAL A 42 20.69 -25.84 -46.15
CA VAL A 42 20.33 -26.88 -45.19
C VAL A 42 20.35 -26.28 -43.80
N VAL A 43 19.24 -26.40 -43.08
CA VAL A 43 19.11 -25.96 -41.70
C VAL A 43 18.81 -27.18 -40.83
N ARG A 44 19.72 -27.52 -39.92
CA ARG A 44 19.64 -28.69 -39.04
C ARG A 44 18.97 -28.35 -37.72
N MET A 45 18.05 -29.20 -37.29
CA MET A 45 17.28 -29.05 -36.05
C MET A 45 17.11 -30.39 -35.32
N GLU A 46 16.82 -30.34 -34.03
CA GLU A 46 16.54 -31.54 -33.21
C GLU A 46 15.22 -32.20 -33.61
N ASP A 47 14.17 -31.41 -33.88
CA ASP A 47 12.85 -31.86 -34.31
C ASP A 47 12.27 -30.97 -35.43
N ALA A 48 11.29 -31.49 -36.18
CA ALA A 48 10.58 -30.74 -37.21
C ALA A 48 9.11 -30.46 -36.86
N VAL A 49 8.78 -30.38 -35.57
CA VAL A 49 7.40 -30.17 -35.11
C VAL A 49 6.89 -28.80 -35.58
N GLY A 50 5.77 -28.82 -36.30
CA GLY A 50 5.12 -27.62 -36.85
C GLY A 50 5.71 -27.12 -38.17
N ILE A 51 6.75 -27.76 -38.70
CA ILE A 51 7.37 -27.40 -39.98
C ILE A 51 6.79 -28.28 -41.09
N THR A 52 6.25 -27.65 -42.13
CA THR A 52 5.63 -28.35 -43.26
C THR A 52 6.27 -27.94 -44.59
N PRO A 53 6.80 -28.89 -45.38
CA PRO A 53 7.29 -28.63 -46.73
C PRO A 53 6.25 -27.91 -47.61
N GLY A 54 6.70 -26.88 -48.34
CA GLY A 54 5.87 -26.05 -49.21
C GLY A 54 4.95 -25.05 -48.50
N LYS A 55 4.94 -25.02 -47.16
CA LYS A 55 4.11 -24.09 -46.36
C LYS A 55 4.93 -23.24 -45.41
N THR A 56 5.89 -23.83 -44.71
CA THR A 56 6.71 -23.11 -43.74
C THR A 56 7.67 -22.16 -44.44
N GLN A 57 7.56 -20.87 -44.12
CA GLN A 57 8.37 -19.80 -44.69
C GLN A 57 9.55 -19.47 -43.78
N VAL A 58 10.64 -18.99 -44.39
CA VAL A 58 11.71 -18.29 -43.69
C VAL A 58 11.42 -16.80 -43.75
N LEU A 59 11.33 -16.16 -42.59
CA LEU A 59 11.00 -14.75 -42.45
C LEU A 59 12.19 -13.96 -41.89
N PHE A 60 12.52 -12.85 -42.55
CA PHE A 60 13.41 -11.82 -42.01
C PHE A 60 12.57 -10.59 -41.66
N LYS A 61 12.50 -10.21 -40.38
CA LYS A 61 11.68 -9.08 -39.90
C LYS A 61 10.23 -9.12 -40.44
N GLY A 62 9.64 -10.30 -40.49
CA GLY A 62 8.28 -10.55 -41.01
C GLY A 62 8.15 -10.66 -42.53
N LEU A 63 9.22 -10.45 -43.30
CA LEU A 63 9.21 -10.56 -44.76
C LEU A 63 9.66 -11.96 -45.23
N PRO A 64 8.93 -12.62 -46.14
CA PRO A 64 9.30 -13.95 -46.62
C PRO A 64 10.52 -13.90 -47.53
N VAL A 65 11.60 -14.55 -47.08
CA VAL A 65 12.90 -14.63 -47.75
C VAL A 65 13.27 -16.06 -48.18
N GLY A 66 12.52 -17.07 -47.74
CA GLY A 66 12.71 -18.45 -48.18
C GLY A 66 11.51 -19.34 -47.86
N MET A 67 11.57 -20.59 -48.29
CA MET A 67 10.52 -21.60 -48.04
C MET A 67 11.11 -23.00 -47.90
N VAL A 68 10.64 -23.75 -46.91
CA VAL A 68 11.04 -25.14 -46.70
C VAL A 68 10.55 -25.98 -47.88
N LYS A 69 11.46 -26.63 -48.61
CA LYS A 69 11.13 -27.51 -49.74
C LYS A 69 10.87 -28.94 -49.31
N ARG A 70 11.68 -29.44 -48.38
CA ARG A 70 11.69 -30.85 -47.98
C ARG A 70 12.40 -31.00 -46.63
N LEU A 71 12.01 -32.05 -45.91
CA LEU A 71 12.63 -32.45 -44.66
C LEU A 71 13.28 -33.82 -44.88
N THR A 72 14.49 -33.99 -44.39
CA THR A 72 15.20 -35.27 -44.43
C THR A 72 15.77 -35.57 -43.05
N VAL A 73 15.65 -36.82 -42.59
CA VAL A 73 16.30 -37.22 -41.34
C VAL A 73 17.80 -37.42 -41.61
N SER A 74 18.64 -36.95 -40.69
CA SER A 74 20.08 -37.14 -40.76
C SER A 74 20.45 -38.62 -40.69
N ARG A 75 21.65 -38.99 -41.15
CA ARG A 75 22.09 -40.40 -41.22
C ARG A 75 22.15 -41.09 -39.87
N ASP A 76 22.40 -40.33 -38.80
CA ASP A 76 22.45 -40.79 -37.41
C ASP A 76 21.06 -40.86 -36.74
N LEU A 77 19.99 -40.45 -37.43
CA LEU A 77 18.62 -40.39 -36.94
C LEU A 77 18.40 -39.44 -35.74
N LEU A 78 19.38 -38.60 -35.41
CA LEU A 78 19.32 -37.68 -34.27
C LEU A 78 18.78 -36.30 -34.64
N TYR A 79 18.83 -35.92 -35.92
CA TYR A 79 18.48 -34.59 -36.40
C TYR A 79 17.57 -34.63 -37.62
N VAL A 80 16.89 -33.51 -37.87
CA VAL A 80 16.18 -33.26 -39.11
C VAL A 80 16.90 -32.15 -39.87
N ASP A 81 17.28 -32.44 -41.11
CA ASP A 81 17.84 -31.49 -42.05
C ASP A 81 16.70 -30.92 -42.91
N ALA A 82 16.37 -29.65 -42.69
CA ALA A 82 15.41 -28.92 -43.51
C ALA A 82 16.12 -28.29 -44.70
N ILE A 83 15.73 -28.69 -45.90
CA ILE A 83 16.23 -28.10 -47.14
C ILE A 83 15.30 -26.96 -47.52
N ILE A 84 15.85 -25.75 -47.56
CA ILE A 84 15.11 -24.51 -47.72
C ILE A 84 15.54 -23.84 -49.02
N GLU A 85 14.58 -23.50 -49.88
CA GLU A 85 14.83 -22.62 -51.02
C GLU A 85 14.77 -21.16 -50.56
N MET A 86 15.92 -20.49 -50.60
CA MET A 86 16.06 -19.08 -50.29
C MET A 86 15.95 -18.23 -51.56
N ARG A 87 15.36 -17.04 -51.45
CA ARG A 87 15.29 -16.08 -52.55
C ARG A 87 16.68 -15.62 -52.95
N LYS A 88 16.97 -15.55 -54.25
CA LYS A 88 18.27 -15.15 -54.78
C LYS A 88 18.83 -13.84 -54.20
N ALA A 89 17.97 -12.86 -53.92
CA ALA A 89 18.36 -11.57 -53.32
C ALA A 89 18.91 -11.68 -51.89
N SER A 90 18.60 -12.76 -51.17
CA SER A 90 19.14 -13.00 -49.81
C SER A 90 20.58 -13.54 -49.82
N ARG A 91 21.08 -14.00 -50.97
CA ARG A 91 22.33 -14.80 -51.04
C ARG A 91 23.54 -14.11 -50.44
N GLU A 92 23.65 -12.80 -50.62
CA GLU A 92 24.78 -12.01 -50.10
C GLU A 92 24.72 -11.77 -48.58
N HIS A 93 23.62 -12.16 -47.92
CA HIS A 93 23.37 -11.95 -46.49
C HIS A 93 23.24 -13.26 -45.71
N ILE A 94 23.38 -14.41 -46.38
CA ILE A 94 23.36 -15.73 -45.75
C ILE A 94 24.81 -16.23 -45.68
N VAL A 95 25.46 -15.82 -44.60
CA VAL A 95 26.89 -15.99 -44.28
C VAL A 95 27.07 -16.93 -43.08
N GLU A 96 28.30 -17.36 -42.80
CA GLU A 96 28.61 -18.39 -41.78
C GLU A 96 27.98 -18.13 -40.40
N ASP A 97 27.93 -16.88 -39.95
CA ASP A 97 27.35 -16.47 -38.66
C ASP A 97 25.86 -16.09 -38.73
N THR A 98 25.16 -16.48 -39.81
CA THR A 98 23.71 -16.28 -39.92
C THR A 98 22.95 -17.21 -38.99
N LEU A 99 22.08 -16.63 -38.15
CA LEU A 99 21.30 -17.38 -37.17
C LEU A 99 19.90 -17.70 -37.69
N PHE A 100 19.43 -18.91 -37.41
CA PHE A 100 18.09 -19.37 -37.72
C PHE A 100 17.41 -19.92 -36.46
N TRP A 101 16.14 -19.61 -36.22
CA TRP A 101 15.36 -20.15 -35.10
C TRP A 101 13.94 -20.49 -35.55
N VAL A 102 13.28 -21.44 -34.88
CA VAL A 102 11.90 -21.82 -35.20
C VAL A 102 10.95 -21.05 -34.29
N VAL A 103 10.01 -20.31 -34.87
CA VAL A 103 8.94 -19.64 -34.12
C VAL A 103 7.68 -20.49 -34.23
N ARG A 104 7.21 -20.97 -33.09
CA ARG A 104 5.97 -21.74 -32.96
C ARG A 104 4.85 -20.80 -32.47
N PRO A 105 3.62 -20.91 -32.98
CA PRO A 105 2.52 -20.11 -32.47
C PRO A 105 2.23 -20.50 -31.01
N GLU A 106 2.32 -19.54 -30.10
CA GLU A 106 1.92 -19.74 -28.71
C GLU A 106 0.40 -19.74 -28.60
N VAL A 107 -0.16 -20.80 -28.00
CA VAL A 107 -1.58 -20.87 -27.71
C VAL A 107 -1.84 -20.11 -26.42
N SER A 108 -1.94 -18.78 -26.52
CA SER A 108 -2.47 -17.98 -25.41
C SER A 108 -3.98 -18.19 -25.33
N VAL A 109 -4.45 -18.76 -24.23
CA VAL A 109 -5.88 -19.00 -23.95
C VAL A 109 -6.68 -17.69 -23.77
N ASN A 110 -6.01 -16.53 -23.87
CA ASN A 110 -6.58 -15.20 -23.59
C ASN A 110 -7.24 -14.49 -24.79
N GLN A 111 -7.26 -15.07 -25.99
CA GLN A 111 -7.94 -14.48 -27.15
C GLN A 111 -9.10 -15.34 -27.65
N ILE A 112 -10.19 -15.40 -26.88
CA ILE A 112 -11.49 -15.87 -27.40
C ILE A 112 -12.17 -14.70 -28.10
N SER A 113 -11.66 -14.31 -29.27
CA SER A 113 -12.42 -13.52 -30.25
C SER A 113 -11.77 -13.69 -31.62
N GLY A 114 -12.47 -14.43 -32.49
CA GLY A 114 -12.05 -14.73 -33.86
C GLY A 114 -11.35 -16.08 -33.99
N LEU A 115 -12.14 -17.15 -34.09
CA LEU A 115 -11.69 -18.50 -34.50
C LEU A 115 -11.18 -18.56 -35.96
N ASP A 116 -10.77 -17.43 -36.54
CA ASP A 116 -10.29 -17.31 -37.92
C ASP A 116 -8.76 -17.13 -38.02
N THR A 117 -8.03 -16.97 -36.91
CA THR A 117 -6.55 -16.81 -36.90
C THR A 117 -5.78 -18.13 -36.74
N LEU A 118 -6.45 -19.26 -36.95
CA LEU A 118 -5.86 -20.60 -36.97
C LEU A 118 -5.04 -20.86 -38.25
N VAL A 119 -4.32 -19.88 -38.80
CA VAL A 119 -3.60 -20.07 -40.07
C VAL A 119 -2.32 -19.21 -40.18
N SER A 120 -1.46 -19.26 -39.18
CA SER A 120 -0.04 -18.98 -39.41
C SER A 120 0.74 -20.13 -38.80
N GLY A 121 0.92 -21.20 -39.56
CA GLY A 121 1.75 -22.32 -39.11
C GLY A 121 3.15 -21.85 -38.73
N SER A 122 3.89 -22.66 -37.98
CA SER A 122 5.26 -22.31 -37.54
C SER A 122 6.12 -21.79 -38.70
N TYR A 123 6.94 -20.78 -38.42
CA TYR A 123 7.86 -20.18 -39.38
C TYR A 123 9.29 -20.25 -38.85
N ILE A 124 10.25 -20.06 -39.75
CA ILE A 124 11.68 -20.01 -39.38
C ILE A 124 12.11 -18.54 -39.45
N GLY A 125 12.60 -17.99 -38.34
CA GLY A 125 13.25 -16.68 -38.32
C GLY A 125 14.68 -16.78 -38.85
N VAL A 126 15.16 -15.72 -39.48
CA VAL A 126 16.57 -15.57 -39.88
C VAL A 126 17.10 -14.23 -39.42
N LEU A 127 18.36 -14.20 -38.98
CA LEU A 127 19.11 -13.00 -38.67
C LEU A 127 20.46 -13.08 -39.42
N PRO A 128 20.69 -12.24 -40.44
CA PRO A 128 21.96 -12.13 -41.13
C PRO A 128 23.09 -11.80 -40.17
N GLY A 129 24.24 -12.44 -40.37
CA GLY A 129 25.47 -12.14 -39.66
C GLY A 129 26.28 -11.01 -40.29
N GLU A 130 27.46 -10.76 -39.74
CA GLU A 130 28.41 -9.72 -40.19
C GLU A 130 29.59 -10.29 -40.99
N GLU A 131 29.76 -11.61 -41.04
CA GLU A 131 30.84 -12.22 -41.81
C GLU A 131 30.60 -12.12 -43.33
N THR A 132 31.65 -12.39 -44.10
CA THR A 132 31.60 -12.35 -45.57
C THR A 132 31.55 -13.73 -46.22
N ALA A 133 31.85 -14.79 -45.47
CA ALA A 133 31.92 -16.15 -45.99
C ALA A 133 30.50 -16.71 -46.14
N LEU A 134 30.11 -17.13 -47.34
CA LEU A 134 28.81 -17.74 -47.59
C LEU A 134 28.75 -19.16 -47.04
N SER A 135 27.67 -19.50 -46.35
CA SER A 135 27.39 -20.87 -45.91
C SER A 135 26.08 -21.38 -46.51
N SER A 136 26.02 -22.70 -46.71
CA SER A 136 24.82 -23.42 -47.12
C SER A 136 24.32 -24.40 -46.05
N PHE A 137 24.98 -24.45 -44.89
CA PHE A 137 24.63 -25.34 -43.79
C PHE A 137 24.59 -24.56 -42.48
N PHE A 138 23.48 -24.69 -41.76
CA PHE A 138 23.20 -23.97 -40.52
C PHE A 138 22.59 -24.89 -39.48
N VAL A 139 22.72 -24.51 -38.21
CA VAL A 139 22.05 -25.17 -37.09
C VAL A 139 21.03 -24.21 -36.50
N VAL A 140 19.86 -24.72 -36.12
CA VAL A 140 18.81 -23.93 -35.49
C VAL A 140 19.22 -23.57 -34.07
N GLU A 141 19.08 -22.29 -33.73
CA GLU A 141 19.20 -21.76 -32.38
C GLU A 141 18.02 -22.17 -31.51
N LYS A 142 18.31 -22.53 -30.25
CA LYS A 142 17.29 -22.98 -29.29
C LYS A 142 16.31 -21.86 -28.91
N GLU A 143 16.80 -20.63 -28.87
CA GLU A 143 16.05 -19.44 -28.50
C GLU A 143 16.25 -18.34 -29.55
N PRO A 144 15.27 -17.44 -29.76
CA PRO A 144 15.42 -16.29 -30.63
C PRO A 144 16.62 -15.41 -30.22
N PRO A 145 17.42 -14.87 -31.16
CA PRO A 145 18.54 -13.99 -30.83
C PRO A 145 18.10 -12.72 -30.07
N ALA A 146 18.86 -12.34 -29.04
CA ALA A 146 18.57 -11.21 -28.16
C ALA A 146 18.48 -9.84 -28.87
N LEU A 147 18.94 -9.72 -30.12
CA LEU A 147 18.76 -8.50 -30.91
C LEU A 147 17.28 -8.16 -31.19
N MET A 148 16.35 -9.12 -31.04
CA MET A 148 14.91 -8.83 -31.00
C MET A 148 14.45 -8.17 -29.69
N GLU A 149 15.20 -8.27 -28.60
CA GLU A 149 14.86 -7.73 -27.27
C GLU A 149 15.25 -6.26 -27.07
N SER A 150 15.89 -5.59 -28.04
CA SER A 150 16.30 -4.19 -27.94
C SER A 150 15.14 -3.20 -28.13
N ALA A 151 13.99 -3.48 -27.53
CA ALA A 151 12.92 -2.50 -27.43
C ALA A 151 13.44 -1.29 -26.60
N PRO A 152 13.35 -0.06 -27.11
CA PRO A 152 13.81 1.13 -26.40
C PRO A 152 12.97 1.33 -25.13
N GLY A 153 13.65 1.58 -24.01
CA GLY A 153 13.00 1.84 -22.73
C GLY A 153 13.92 1.68 -21.53
N LEU A 154 13.34 1.83 -20.35
CA LEU A 154 14.01 1.70 -19.07
C LEU A 154 13.92 0.25 -18.58
N ARG A 155 15.05 -0.46 -18.58
CA ARG A 155 15.18 -1.81 -18.01
C ARG A 155 15.48 -1.73 -16.53
N LEU A 156 14.79 -2.54 -15.73
CA LEU A 156 14.93 -2.59 -14.28
C LEU A 156 14.95 -4.03 -13.80
N ILE A 157 15.63 -4.27 -12.68
CA ILE A 157 15.66 -5.58 -12.02
C ILE A 157 14.79 -5.53 -10.78
N LEU A 158 13.78 -6.39 -10.70
CA LEU A 158 12.96 -6.54 -9.52
C LEU A 158 13.40 -7.77 -8.72
N GLN A 159 13.39 -7.67 -7.40
CA GLN A 159 13.88 -8.72 -6.50
C GLN A 159 12.78 -9.19 -5.57
N THR A 160 12.53 -10.49 -5.51
CA THR A 160 11.56 -11.08 -4.58
C THR A 160 12.05 -12.41 -4.01
N LYS A 161 11.57 -12.73 -2.81
CA LYS A 161 11.68 -14.07 -2.20
C LYS A 161 10.37 -14.85 -2.30
N ALA A 162 9.31 -14.21 -2.79
CA ALA A 162 8.00 -14.84 -2.96
C ALA A 162 8.04 -15.82 -4.13
N SER A 163 7.23 -16.88 -4.06
CA SER A 163 7.23 -17.98 -5.03
C SER A 163 6.48 -17.68 -6.34
N SER A 164 6.01 -16.46 -6.56
CA SER A 164 5.33 -16.08 -7.80
C SER A 164 6.37 -15.80 -8.89
N MET A 165 6.57 -16.79 -9.76
CA MET A 165 7.28 -16.56 -11.02
C MET A 165 6.32 -15.91 -12.02
N HIS A 166 6.75 -14.80 -12.60
CA HIS A 166 6.02 -14.14 -13.67
C HIS A 166 6.47 -14.70 -15.01
N ASP A 167 5.49 -15.12 -15.82
CA ASP A 167 5.72 -15.53 -17.19
C ASP A 167 6.28 -14.35 -18.00
N GLN A 168 7.16 -14.67 -18.95
CA GLN A 168 7.64 -13.70 -19.93
C GLN A 168 6.44 -13.06 -20.66
N GLY A 169 6.47 -11.73 -20.82
CA GLY A 169 5.38 -10.95 -21.42
C GLY A 169 4.27 -10.53 -20.43
N ALA A 170 4.36 -10.88 -19.14
CA ALA A 170 3.41 -10.38 -18.14
C ALA A 170 3.44 -8.83 -18.09
N PRO A 171 2.28 -8.15 -17.94
CA PRO A 171 2.22 -6.70 -18.06
C PRO A 171 2.81 -5.99 -16.84
N VAL A 172 3.56 -4.91 -17.09
CA VAL A 172 3.93 -3.92 -16.08
C VAL A 172 2.93 -2.77 -16.12
N LEU A 173 2.28 -2.49 -15.00
CA LEU A 173 1.15 -1.58 -14.88
C LEU A 173 1.51 -0.34 -14.07
N PHE A 174 1.02 0.81 -14.51
CA PHE A 174 0.97 2.03 -13.71
C PHE A 174 -0.47 2.53 -13.68
N LYS A 175 -1.07 2.63 -12.50
CA LYS A 175 -2.50 2.98 -12.33
C LYS A 175 -3.41 2.11 -13.22
N LYS A 176 -3.15 0.80 -13.26
CA LYS A 176 -3.85 -0.20 -14.10
C LYS A 176 -3.71 -0.04 -15.62
N ILE A 177 -2.83 0.82 -16.10
CA ILE A 177 -2.51 0.97 -17.52
C ILE A 177 -1.20 0.25 -17.79
N GLN A 178 -1.14 -0.58 -18.83
CA GLN A 178 0.10 -1.24 -19.24
C GLN A 178 1.09 -0.22 -19.79
N VAL A 179 2.26 -0.18 -19.16
CA VAL A 179 3.37 0.74 -19.48
C VAL A 179 4.68 0.01 -19.75
N GLY A 180 4.64 -1.33 -19.71
CA GLY A 180 5.81 -2.18 -19.91
C GLY A 180 5.44 -3.66 -19.87
N GLU A 181 6.47 -4.50 -19.80
CA GLU A 181 6.37 -5.96 -19.78
C GLU A 181 7.53 -6.60 -19.01
N VAL A 182 7.30 -7.81 -18.51
CA VAL A 182 8.33 -8.68 -17.94
C VAL A 182 9.12 -9.31 -19.08
N LEU A 183 10.44 -9.10 -19.09
CA LEU A 183 11.33 -9.68 -20.10
C LEU A 183 11.70 -11.12 -19.74
N LYS A 184 12.18 -11.35 -18.51
CA LYS A 184 12.57 -12.68 -18.03
C LYS A 184 12.66 -12.73 -16.51
N SER A 185 12.60 -13.94 -15.98
CA SER A 185 12.73 -14.23 -14.55
C SER A 185 13.78 -15.32 -14.34
N TRP A 186 14.67 -15.18 -13.37
CA TRP A 186 15.67 -16.19 -13.02
C TRP A 186 15.95 -16.22 -11.52
N LEU A 187 16.54 -17.31 -11.06
CA LEU A 187 16.97 -17.47 -9.67
C LEU A 187 18.45 -17.09 -9.54
N SER A 188 18.80 -16.20 -8.62
CA SER A 188 20.20 -15.93 -8.27
C SER A 188 20.76 -16.98 -7.31
N GLU A 189 22.09 -16.97 -7.12
CA GLU A 189 22.81 -17.94 -6.27
C GLU A 189 22.33 -17.98 -4.82
N ASP A 190 21.80 -16.87 -4.30
CA ASP A 190 21.25 -16.73 -2.94
C ASP A 190 19.77 -17.14 -2.83
N ALA A 191 19.23 -17.79 -3.87
CA ALA A 191 17.82 -18.17 -3.99
C ALA A 191 16.83 -16.99 -4.01
N THR A 192 17.29 -15.77 -4.35
CA THR A 192 16.40 -14.65 -4.66
C THR A 192 15.91 -14.76 -6.10
N ILE A 193 14.64 -14.50 -6.35
CA ILE A 193 14.08 -14.43 -7.71
C ILE A 193 14.32 -13.01 -8.24
N LEU A 194 15.01 -12.93 -9.37
CA LEU A 194 15.25 -11.70 -10.12
C LEU A 194 14.32 -11.68 -11.33
N VAL A 195 13.58 -10.58 -11.48
CA VAL A 195 12.63 -10.36 -12.57
C VAL A 195 13.08 -9.12 -13.33
N GLU A 196 13.55 -9.29 -14.57
CA GLU A 196 13.87 -8.17 -15.43
C GLU A 196 12.60 -7.67 -16.11
N ILE A 197 12.36 -6.37 -15.99
CA ILE A 197 11.24 -5.69 -16.60
C ILE A 197 11.71 -4.61 -17.56
N LEU A 198 10.92 -4.37 -18.59
CA LEU A 198 11.04 -3.23 -19.49
C LEU A 198 9.89 -2.26 -19.25
N VAL A 199 10.19 -1.02 -18.92
CA VAL A 199 9.25 0.09 -18.99
C VAL A 199 9.47 0.83 -20.31
N TYR A 200 8.44 0.96 -21.13
CA TYR A 200 8.57 1.57 -22.45
C TYR A 200 9.10 3.01 -22.36
N GLU A 201 9.89 3.44 -23.34
CA GLU A 201 10.60 4.73 -23.36
C GLU A 201 9.72 5.92 -22.97
N GLN A 202 8.50 6.01 -23.54
CA GLN A 202 7.54 7.09 -23.28
C GLN A 202 7.04 7.14 -21.82
N TYR A 203 7.20 6.05 -21.06
CA TYR A 203 6.78 5.90 -19.67
C TYR A 203 7.95 5.82 -18.68
N SER A 204 9.20 5.84 -19.14
CA SER A 204 10.41 5.77 -18.31
C SER A 204 10.41 6.79 -17.16
N HIS A 205 9.93 8.00 -17.44
CA HIS A 205 9.81 9.11 -16.47
C HIS A 205 8.87 8.84 -15.29
N LEU A 206 8.00 7.82 -15.38
CA LEU A 206 7.09 7.44 -14.30
C LEU A 206 7.82 6.72 -13.17
N VAL A 207 8.98 6.11 -13.45
CA VAL A 207 9.78 5.39 -12.45
C VAL A 207 10.81 6.33 -11.84
N THR A 208 10.87 6.35 -10.51
CA THR A 208 11.85 7.13 -9.75
C THR A 208 12.42 6.31 -8.61
N THR A 209 13.41 6.85 -7.90
CA THR A 209 14.02 6.19 -6.73
C THR A 209 13.04 5.94 -5.57
N THR A 210 11.84 6.51 -5.60
CA THR A 210 10.79 6.28 -4.59
C THR A 210 9.73 5.28 -5.04
N SER A 211 9.82 4.75 -6.26
CA SER A 211 8.84 3.82 -6.81
C SER A 211 8.80 2.50 -6.03
N TYR A 212 7.60 1.98 -5.81
CA TYR A 212 7.36 0.66 -5.21
C TYR A 212 6.64 -0.23 -6.20
N PHE A 213 7.09 -1.48 -6.34
CA PHE A 213 6.55 -2.48 -7.25
C PHE A 213 5.89 -3.60 -6.45
N TRP A 214 4.69 -4.03 -6.80
CA TRP A 214 4.02 -5.16 -6.17
C TRP A 214 3.38 -6.10 -7.18
N ASP A 215 3.26 -7.35 -6.77
CA ASP A 215 2.56 -8.39 -7.52
C ASP A 215 1.04 -8.17 -7.46
N VAL A 216 0.37 -8.20 -8.62
CA VAL A 216 -1.10 -8.13 -8.73
C VAL A 216 -1.73 -9.49 -9.11
N SER A 217 -0.94 -10.55 -9.11
CA SER A 217 -1.32 -11.91 -9.44
C SER A 217 -2.01 -12.58 -8.26
N GLY A 218 -3.21 -13.10 -8.50
CA GLY A 218 -3.95 -13.89 -7.52
C GLY A 218 -4.94 -13.11 -6.65
N ILE A 219 -6.04 -13.78 -6.31
CA ILE A 219 -7.06 -13.27 -5.39
C ILE A 219 -6.58 -13.55 -3.96
N LYS A 220 -6.01 -12.56 -3.25
CA LYS A 220 -5.80 -12.65 -1.79
C LYS A 220 -7.09 -12.29 -1.05
N LEU A 221 -7.98 -13.26 -0.87
CA LEU A 221 -9.17 -13.13 -0.04
C LEU A 221 -8.79 -13.20 1.45
N LYS A 222 -8.46 -12.06 2.08
CA LYS A 222 -8.36 -11.94 3.55
C LYS A 222 -9.78 -11.92 4.14
N ALA A 223 -10.41 -13.09 4.27
CA ALA A 223 -11.75 -13.23 4.85
C ALA A 223 -11.69 -13.39 6.38
N SER A 224 -12.05 -12.35 7.12
CA SER A 224 -12.45 -12.44 8.52
C SER A 224 -13.90 -11.92 8.61
N LEU A 225 -14.82 -12.78 9.08
CA LEU A 225 -16.30 -12.70 9.21
C LEU A 225 -16.87 -11.33 9.72
N PRO A 226 -18.21 -11.04 9.77
CA PRO A 226 -19.41 -11.70 9.24
C PRO A 226 -20.30 -10.79 8.33
N ASN A 227 -19.82 -9.63 7.84
CA ASN A 227 -20.59 -8.74 6.96
C ASN A 227 -19.83 -8.47 5.66
N ILE A 228 -20.10 -9.29 4.64
CA ILE A 228 -19.50 -9.13 3.32
C ILE A 228 -20.29 -8.06 2.54
N ASN A 229 -19.60 -6.97 2.17
CA ASN A 229 -20.05 -6.07 1.12
C ASN A 229 -19.11 -6.26 -0.07
N LEU A 230 -19.46 -7.24 -0.91
CA LEU A 230 -18.62 -7.71 -2.02
C LEU A 230 -18.82 -6.77 -3.23
N LYS A 231 -17.88 -5.85 -3.45
CA LYS A 231 -17.80 -5.11 -4.74
C LYS A 231 -16.92 -5.90 -5.69
N ILE A 232 -17.52 -6.83 -6.43
CA ILE A 232 -16.85 -7.54 -7.52
C ILE A 232 -16.66 -6.56 -8.67
N GLY A 233 -15.42 -6.09 -8.86
CA GLY A 233 -15.02 -5.41 -10.09
C GLY A 233 -15.11 -6.38 -11.28
N THR A 234 -15.36 -5.86 -12.47
CA THR A 234 -15.53 -6.64 -13.69
C THR A 234 -14.35 -7.61 -13.91
N PHE A 235 -14.68 -8.89 -14.08
CA PHE A 235 -13.81 -10.07 -14.20
C PHE A 235 -12.63 -9.98 -15.22
N LYS A 236 -12.55 -8.93 -16.05
CA LYS A 236 -11.55 -8.78 -17.13
C LYS A 236 -10.14 -8.36 -16.64
N SER A 237 -9.99 -7.84 -15.42
CA SER A 237 -8.69 -7.34 -14.93
C SER A 237 -7.93 -8.32 -14.01
N ILE A 238 -8.47 -9.51 -13.74
CA ILE A 238 -7.99 -10.43 -12.68
C ILE A 238 -7.12 -11.56 -13.23
N PHE A 239 -7.18 -11.86 -14.53
CA PHE A 239 -6.73 -13.17 -15.05
C PHE A 239 -5.34 -13.23 -15.69
N ALA A 240 -4.68 -12.10 -15.98
CA ALA A 240 -3.38 -12.12 -16.66
C ALA A 240 -2.18 -12.11 -15.70
N GLY A 241 -2.38 -11.85 -14.39
CA GLY A 241 -1.28 -11.53 -13.49
C GLY A 241 -0.52 -10.28 -13.95
N GLY A 242 0.55 -9.92 -13.24
CA GLY A 242 1.42 -8.81 -13.62
C GLY A 242 2.04 -8.10 -12.44
N ILE A 243 2.74 -7.01 -12.74
CA ILE A 243 3.44 -6.19 -11.75
C ILE A 243 2.88 -4.77 -11.84
N GLU A 244 2.37 -4.22 -10.76
CA GLU A 244 1.95 -2.82 -10.70
C GLU A 244 2.94 -2.00 -9.86
N PHE A 245 3.13 -0.74 -10.21
CA PHE A 245 3.93 0.18 -9.41
C PHE A 245 3.26 1.53 -9.15
N GLU A 246 3.66 2.16 -8.05
CA GLU A 246 3.29 3.51 -7.65
C GLU A 246 4.56 4.32 -7.40
N THR A 247 4.51 5.61 -7.76
CA THR A 247 5.64 6.54 -7.63
C THR A 247 5.25 7.71 -6.74
N PRO A 248 5.58 7.66 -5.43
CA PRO A 248 5.46 8.79 -4.53
C PRO A 248 6.32 9.98 -4.98
N ALA A 249 5.86 11.20 -4.66
CA ALA A 249 6.60 12.42 -4.96
C ALA A 249 7.97 12.49 -4.25
N GLY A 250 8.94 13.17 -4.87
CA GLY A 250 10.26 13.46 -4.31
C GLY A 250 11.38 12.48 -4.69
N GLY A 251 11.11 11.51 -5.57
CA GLY A 251 12.12 10.62 -6.14
C GLY A 251 12.97 11.27 -7.24
N LYS A 252 14.17 10.72 -7.45
CA LYS A 252 15.06 11.09 -8.56
C LYS A 252 14.86 10.14 -9.75
N ALA A 253 15.29 10.57 -10.94
CA ALA A 253 15.33 9.69 -12.11
C ALA A 253 16.18 8.45 -11.83
N VAL A 254 15.77 7.33 -12.41
CA VAL A 254 16.37 6.01 -12.23
C VAL A 254 17.24 5.69 -13.45
N THR A 255 18.35 4.97 -13.22
CA THR A 255 19.21 4.48 -14.30
C THR A 255 18.78 3.07 -14.74
N PRO A 256 19.12 2.66 -15.98
CA PRO A 256 18.97 1.26 -16.39
C PRO A 256 19.60 0.30 -15.40
N ASP A 257 19.01 -0.89 -15.30
CA ASP A 257 19.44 -2.02 -14.46
C ASP A 257 19.38 -1.77 -12.94
N GLN A 258 18.81 -0.63 -12.52
CA GLN A 258 18.60 -0.35 -11.11
C GLN A 258 17.65 -1.38 -10.49
N SER A 259 18.03 -1.87 -9.31
CA SER A 259 17.27 -2.88 -8.58
C SER A 259 16.18 -2.30 -7.68
N PHE A 260 15.00 -2.92 -7.67
CA PHE A 260 13.88 -2.61 -6.78
C PHE A 260 13.34 -3.88 -6.11
N PRO A 261 12.83 -3.78 -4.87
CA PRO A 261 12.06 -4.87 -4.27
C PRO A 261 10.71 -5.02 -4.97
N LEU A 262 10.33 -6.27 -5.25
CA LEU A 262 8.98 -6.65 -5.68
C LEU A 262 8.22 -7.19 -4.46
N TYR A 263 7.26 -6.42 -3.99
CA TYR A 263 6.43 -6.74 -2.85
C TYR A 263 5.30 -7.70 -3.22
N GLU A 264 4.83 -8.46 -2.24
CA GLU A 264 3.75 -9.42 -2.45
C GLU A 264 2.37 -8.77 -2.66
N ASP A 265 2.16 -7.56 -2.13
CA ASP A 265 0.96 -6.77 -2.34
C ASP A 265 1.20 -5.28 -2.07
N ILE A 266 0.19 -4.46 -2.39
CA ILE A 266 0.24 -3.00 -2.24
C ILE A 266 0.37 -2.55 -0.78
N ASP A 267 -0.16 -3.32 0.17
CA ASP A 267 -0.06 -2.96 1.57
C ASP A 267 1.40 -3.13 2.02
N ASP A 268 2.06 -4.24 1.67
CA ASP A 268 3.47 -4.46 1.96
C ASP A 268 4.36 -3.39 1.33
N ALA A 269 4.11 -3.03 0.06
CA ALA A 269 4.82 -1.97 -0.64
C ALA A 269 4.72 -0.61 0.08
N ARG A 270 3.52 -0.23 0.53
CA ARG A 270 3.29 1.06 1.22
C ARG A 270 3.86 1.11 2.62
N HIS A 271 3.99 -0.04 3.27
CA HIS A 271 4.55 -0.14 4.62
C HIS A 271 6.07 -0.39 4.61
N ALA A 272 6.71 -0.59 3.46
CA ALA A 272 8.15 -0.85 3.36
C ALA A 272 9.02 0.24 4.00
N ASP A 273 8.57 1.49 3.90
CA ASP A 273 9.27 2.67 4.41
C ASP A 273 8.97 2.95 5.89
N ASN A 274 8.12 2.13 6.51
CA ASN A 274 7.74 2.29 7.91
C ASN A 274 8.89 1.93 8.86
N ILE A 275 8.83 2.54 10.04
CA ILE A 275 9.76 2.32 11.12
C ILE A 275 9.20 1.21 12.00
N GLU A 276 9.87 0.07 12.00
CA GLU A 276 9.58 -0.99 12.96
C GLU A 276 10.01 -0.58 14.38
N VAL A 277 9.13 -0.83 15.34
CA VAL A 277 9.35 -0.61 16.77
C VAL A 277 8.96 -1.84 17.58
N THR A 278 9.66 -2.05 18.69
CA THR A 278 9.40 -3.10 19.67
C THR A 278 8.65 -2.53 20.87
N LEU A 279 7.55 -3.17 21.23
CA LEU A 279 6.68 -2.81 22.34
C LEU A 279 6.74 -3.90 23.41
N TYR A 280 7.15 -3.55 24.61
CA TYR A 280 7.21 -4.43 25.76
C TYR A 280 5.97 -4.24 26.63
N MET A 281 5.22 -5.31 26.85
CA MET A 281 3.97 -5.30 27.60
C MET A 281 4.06 -6.27 28.78
N PRO A 282 3.70 -5.85 30.02
CA PRO A 282 3.74 -6.74 31.17
C PRO A 282 2.67 -7.82 31.14
N GLN A 283 1.50 -7.58 30.53
CA GLN A 283 0.41 -8.55 30.42
C GLN A 283 -0.33 -8.45 29.08
N HIS A 284 -1.11 -9.50 28.76
CA HIS A 284 -1.98 -9.53 27.59
C HIS A 284 -3.26 -8.72 27.83
N HIS A 285 -3.31 -7.49 27.30
CA HIS A 285 -4.49 -6.61 27.41
C HIS A 285 -5.38 -6.63 26.16
N GLY A 286 -5.38 -7.74 25.41
CA GLY A 286 -6.19 -7.88 24.18
C GLY A 286 -5.65 -7.11 22.97
N VAL A 287 -4.36 -6.76 22.98
CA VAL A 287 -3.65 -6.19 21.84
C VAL A 287 -3.19 -7.33 20.94
N ASN A 288 -3.82 -7.44 19.78
CA ASN A 288 -3.56 -8.48 18.77
C ASN A 288 -2.84 -7.87 17.54
N PRO A 289 -2.25 -8.71 16.67
CA PRO A 289 -1.90 -8.29 15.31
C PRO A 289 -3.05 -7.51 14.65
N GLY A 290 -2.73 -6.37 14.03
CA GLY A 290 -3.70 -5.44 13.47
C GLY A 290 -4.19 -4.34 14.43
N ALA A 291 -3.84 -4.39 15.72
CA ALA A 291 -4.19 -3.33 16.66
C ALA A 291 -3.58 -1.98 16.25
N LYS A 292 -4.39 -0.92 16.23
CA LYS A 292 -3.96 0.41 15.79
C LYS A 292 -3.14 1.11 16.85
N ILE A 293 -2.12 1.85 16.43
CA ILE A 293 -1.38 2.80 17.25
C ILE A 293 -1.80 4.20 16.81
N THR A 294 -2.31 4.99 17.76
CA THR A 294 -2.93 6.28 17.46
C THR A 294 -2.28 7.42 18.24
N TYR A 295 -2.19 8.59 17.61
CA TYR A 295 -1.85 9.86 18.25
C TYR A 295 -2.92 10.88 17.90
N ARG A 296 -3.54 11.52 18.90
CA ARG A 296 -4.66 12.47 18.72
C ARG A 296 -5.78 11.92 17.79
N ASN A 297 -6.10 10.64 17.95
CA ASN A 297 -7.09 9.88 17.14
C ASN A 297 -6.70 9.66 15.66
N VAL A 298 -5.49 10.00 15.25
CA VAL A 298 -4.93 9.66 13.93
C VAL A 298 -4.14 8.36 14.05
N THR A 299 -4.39 7.40 13.16
CA THR A 299 -3.60 6.16 13.08
C THR A 299 -2.20 6.49 12.58
N ILE A 300 -1.18 6.21 13.38
CA ILE A 300 0.23 6.45 13.05
C ILE A 300 1.00 5.15 12.79
N GLY A 301 0.41 4.01 13.13
CA GLY A 301 0.97 2.69 12.87
C GLY A 301 0.05 1.56 13.34
N THR A 302 0.54 0.34 13.21
CA THR A 302 -0.21 -0.89 13.49
C THR A 302 0.71 -1.93 14.11
N VAL A 303 0.20 -2.71 15.07
CA VAL A 303 0.88 -3.89 15.61
C VAL A 303 0.92 -4.96 14.53
N THR A 304 2.10 -5.47 14.18
CA THR A 304 2.26 -6.51 13.16
C THR A 304 2.20 -7.90 13.80
N ASP A 305 2.93 -8.10 14.89
CA ASP A 305 3.03 -9.40 15.55
C ASP A 305 3.08 -9.26 17.07
N VAL A 306 2.74 -10.34 17.76
CA VAL A 306 2.77 -10.43 19.22
C VAL A 306 3.34 -11.79 19.61
N PHE A 307 4.38 -11.79 20.44
CA PHE A 307 5.07 -12.98 20.89
C PHE A 307 5.24 -12.96 22.42
N LEU A 308 5.43 -14.13 23.01
CA LEU A 308 5.79 -14.26 24.41
C LEU A 308 7.24 -13.79 24.61
N ALA A 309 7.47 -12.97 25.65
CA ALA A 309 8.83 -12.54 25.99
C ALA A 309 9.71 -13.74 26.36
N LYS A 310 11.01 -13.65 26.09
CA LYS A 310 11.97 -14.75 26.35
C LYS A 310 12.01 -15.19 27.81
N ASP A 311 11.75 -14.27 28.74
CA ASP A 311 11.69 -14.53 30.17
C ASP A 311 10.33 -15.08 30.64
N MET A 312 9.37 -15.24 29.72
CA MET A 312 7.99 -15.68 29.97
C MET A 312 7.21 -14.77 30.91
N GLN A 313 7.71 -13.56 31.22
CA GLN A 313 7.11 -12.64 32.21
C GLN A 313 6.23 -11.55 31.58
N GLY A 314 6.09 -11.55 30.25
CA GLY A 314 5.28 -10.58 29.53
C GLY A 314 5.23 -10.87 28.04
N LEU A 315 4.77 -9.90 27.27
CA LEU A 315 4.67 -9.98 25.81
C LEU A 315 5.60 -8.96 25.16
N VAL A 316 6.07 -9.33 23.97
CA VAL A 316 6.79 -8.45 23.06
C VAL A 316 5.98 -8.37 21.78
N ALA A 317 5.55 -7.17 21.42
CA ALA A 317 4.90 -6.91 20.15
C ALA A 317 5.83 -6.13 19.21
N THR A 318 5.79 -6.47 17.92
CA THR A 318 6.38 -5.67 16.85
C THR A 318 5.29 -4.79 16.26
N ALA A 319 5.65 -3.56 15.90
CA ALA A 319 4.72 -2.63 15.29
C ALA A 319 5.39 -1.81 14.19
N SER A 320 4.61 -1.55 13.14
CA SER A 320 5.02 -0.75 12.00
C SER A 320 4.47 0.67 12.15
N ILE A 321 5.36 1.65 12.29
CA ILE A 321 5.02 3.07 12.45
C ILE A 321 5.35 3.83 11.17
N THR A 322 4.41 4.62 10.67
CA THR A 322 4.64 5.46 9.50
C THR A 322 5.85 6.38 9.65
N LYS A 323 6.68 6.47 8.60
CA LYS A 323 7.88 7.35 8.55
C LYS A 323 7.57 8.81 8.87
N LYS A 324 6.42 9.31 8.44
CA LYS A 324 5.92 10.67 8.75
C LYS A 324 5.75 10.92 10.25
N SER A 325 5.56 9.86 11.04
CA SER A 325 5.38 9.89 12.49
C SER A 325 6.67 9.66 13.27
N ALA A 326 7.83 9.57 12.60
CA ALA A 326 9.13 9.34 13.24
C ALA A 326 9.45 10.32 14.38
N ALA A 327 8.95 11.56 14.29
CA ALA A 327 9.16 12.57 15.31
C ALA A 327 8.58 12.16 16.69
N LEU A 328 7.55 11.31 16.72
CA LEU A 328 6.91 10.80 17.93
C LEU A 328 7.73 9.70 18.61
N LEU A 329 8.71 9.09 17.93
CA LEU A 329 9.47 7.94 18.42
C LEU A 329 10.68 8.38 19.24
N ARG A 330 10.45 8.88 20.46
CA ARG A 330 11.48 9.40 21.38
C ARG A 330 11.57 8.56 22.64
N LYS A 331 12.74 8.50 23.29
CA LYS A 331 12.94 7.72 24.52
C LYS A 331 11.89 8.00 25.61
N GLY A 332 11.41 9.24 25.73
CA GLY A 332 10.37 9.62 26.69
C GLY A 332 8.92 9.44 26.22
N SER A 333 8.68 8.90 25.01
CA SER A 333 7.32 8.73 24.50
C SER A 333 6.55 7.70 25.32
N TYR A 334 5.29 8.02 25.60
CA TYR A 334 4.45 7.26 26.49
C TYR A 334 3.38 6.53 25.67
N ILE A 335 3.30 5.21 25.81
CA ILE A 335 2.36 4.37 25.05
C ILE A 335 1.49 3.62 26.04
N TRP A 336 0.17 3.64 25.84
CA TRP A 336 -0.74 2.89 26.71
C TRP A 336 -1.85 2.18 25.94
N VAL A 337 -2.37 1.12 26.54
CA VAL A 337 -3.51 0.36 26.00
C VAL A 337 -4.81 1.10 26.30
N VAL A 338 -5.71 1.12 25.32
CA VAL A 338 -7.09 1.57 25.50
C VAL A 338 -8.02 0.39 25.20
N THR A 339 -8.67 -0.10 26.24
CA THR A 339 -9.71 -1.13 26.14
C THR A 339 -11.10 -0.48 26.08
N PRO A 340 -12.04 -0.99 25.27
CA PRO A 340 -13.41 -0.51 25.27
C PRO A 340 -14.07 -0.80 26.63
N GLU A 341 -14.58 0.24 27.31
CA GLU A 341 -15.35 0.09 28.55
C GLU A 341 -16.81 -0.28 28.24
N ILE A 342 -17.35 -1.31 28.91
CA ILE A 342 -18.76 -1.70 28.83
C ILE A 342 -19.49 -1.07 30.01
N SER A 343 -20.24 0.01 29.79
CA SER A 343 -21.11 0.59 30.82
C SER A 343 -22.49 -0.07 30.82
N VAL A 344 -22.98 -0.44 32.01
CA VAL A 344 -24.31 -1.05 32.22
C VAL A 344 -25.47 -0.10 31.85
N SER A 345 -25.21 1.20 31.74
CA SER A 345 -26.17 2.27 31.43
C SER A 345 -26.48 2.48 29.93
N GLY A 346 -26.26 1.47 29.11
CA GLY A 346 -26.69 1.47 27.70
C GLY A 346 -25.52 1.48 26.73
N ILE A 347 -25.60 0.55 25.77
CA ILE A 347 -24.57 0.28 24.78
C ILE A 347 -24.60 1.40 23.72
N ARG A 348 -23.93 2.52 23.99
CA ARG A 348 -23.78 3.62 23.02
C ARG A 348 -22.66 3.42 21.99
N ASN A 349 -21.93 2.30 22.02
CA ASN A 349 -20.85 2.02 21.06
C ASN A 349 -20.67 0.51 20.81
N VAL A 350 -21.69 -0.16 20.25
CA VAL A 350 -21.56 -1.58 19.84
C VAL A 350 -20.36 -1.77 18.88
N GLY A 351 -20.02 -0.74 18.09
CA GLY A 351 -18.90 -0.77 17.15
C GLY A 351 -17.49 -0.73 17.74
N SER A 352 -17.30 -0.39 19.03
CA SER A 352 -15.97 -0.42 19.67
C SER A 352 -15.60 -1.79 20.23
N ILE A 353 -16.59 -2.64 20.50
CA ILE A 353 -16.38 -4.01 20.99
C ILE A 353 -15.73 -4.87 19.89
N ILE A 354 -16.07 -4.61 18.62
CA ILE A 354 -15.56 -5.36 17.46
C ILE A 354 -14.12 -4.97 17.11
N LYS A 355 -13.67 -3.76 17.46
CA LYS A 355 -12.36 -3.22 17.04
C LYS A 355 -11.17 -3.69 17.88
N GLY A 356 -11.42 -4.40 18.99
CA GLY A 356 -10.38 -4.85 19.92
C GLY A 356 -9.69 -3.71 20.67
N ALA A 357 -8.72 -4.03 21.53
CA ALA A 357 -7.90 -3.04 22.19
C ALA A 357 -6.99 -2.33 21.16
N TYR A 358 -6.71 -1.05 21.40
CA TYR A 358 -5.77 -0.28 20.58
C TYR A 358 -4.79 0.48 21.46
N LEU A 359 -3.72 0.98 20.86
CA LEU A 359 -2.67 1.71 21.56
C LEU A 359 -2.79 3.20 21.28
N LYS A 360 -2.57 4.01 22.31
CA LYS A 360 -2.35 5.45 22.19
C LYS A 360 -0.90 5.77 22.51
N MET A 361 -0.35 6.73 21.78
CA MET A 361 1.00 7.24 21.97
C MET A 361 0.96 8.74 22.22
N GLU A 362 1.76 9.22 23.17
CA GLU A 362 2.09 10.63 23.32
C GLU A 362 3.61 10.84 23.14
N PRO A 363 4.02 11.90 22.43
CA PRO A 363 5.43 12.20 22.25
C PRO A 363 6.06 12.63 23.57
N GLY A 364 7.25 12.12 23.85
CA GLY A 364 8.07 12.61 24.94
C GLY A 364 9.35 13.28 24.47
N ARG A 365 10.20 13.62 25.44
CA ARG A 365 11.52 14.21 25.18
C ARG A 365 12.59 13.13 25.02
N GLY A 366 13.74 13.51 24.45
CA GLY A 366 14.93 12.67 24.37
C GLY A 366 15.32 12.25 22.94
N LYS A 367 16.34 11.38 22.87
CA LYS A 367 16.86 10.83 21.61
C LYS A 367 15.82 9.93 20.92
N PRO A 368 15.89 9.77 19.58
CA PRO A 368 15.08 8.79 18.87
C PRO A 368 15.22 7.39 19.48
N ALA A 369 14.11 6.65 19.57
CA ALA A 369 14.07 5.31 20.16
C ALA A 369 13.17 4.40 19.31
N ARG A 370 13.42 3.09 19.35
CA ARG A 370 12.61 2.06 18.69
C ARG A 370 12.05 1.01 19.65
N LYS A 371 12.35 1.14 20.94
CA LYS A 371 11.95 0.20 21.99
C LYS A 371 11.17 0.96 23.04
N PHE A 372 9.95 0.51 23.32
CA PHE A 372 9.03 1.21 24.21
C PHE A 372 8.35 0.25 25.17
N ARG A 373 8.10 0.73 26.39
CA ARG A 373 7.21 0.05 27.32
C ARG A 373 5.78 0.52 27.08
N VAL A 374 4.85 -0.41 27.08
CA VAL A 374 3.41 -0.12 27.04
C VAL A 374 2.85 -0.16 28.46
N TYR A 375 2.11 0.88 28.81
CA TYR A 375 1.46 1.05 30.10
C TYR A 375 -0.03 0.69 30.02
N GLU A 376 -0.60 0.29 31.16
CA GLU A 376 -2.04 -0.01 31.27
C GLU A 376 -2.89 1.25 31.37
N GLN A 377 -2.34 2.28 32.03
CA GLN A 377 -3.05 3.52 32.30
C GLN A 377 -2.50 4.66 31.45
N PRO A 378 -3.38 5.59 31.01
CA PRO A 378 -2.94 6.82 30.36
C PRO A 378 -1.99 7.60 31.27
N PRO A 379 -1.10 8.43 30.70
CA PRO A 379 -0.24 9.27 31.51
C PRO A 379 -1.11 10.18 32.39
N VAL A 380 -0.73 10.32 33.66
CA VAL A 380 -1.39 11.25 34.58
C VAL A 380 -1.08 12.66 34.09
N ARG A 381 -2.09 13.33 33.55
CA ARG A 381 -2.00 14.75 33.22
C ARG A 381 -2.33 15.53 34.49
N MET A 382 -1.29 15.99 35.17
CA MET A 382 -1.45 16.85 36.36
C MET A 382 -2.04 18.21 35.97
N HIS A 383 -1.74 18.68 34.76
CA HIS A 383 -2.18 19.98 34.25
C HIS A 383 -2.86 19.82 32.90
N GLU A 384 -4.00 20.47 32.73
CA GLU A 384 -4.60 20.70 31.42
C GLU A 384 -3.96 21.95 30.77
N PRO A 385 -3.87 21.99 29.43
CA PRO A 385 -3.24 23.10 28.71
C PRO A 385 -4.02 24.42 28.81
N ALA A 386 -5.32 24.36 29.11
CA ALA A 386 -6.20 25.52 29.28
C ALA A 386 -6.87 25.48 30.66
N GLY A 387 -7.35 26.64 31.13
CA GLY A 387 -7.97 26.79 32.45
C GLY A 387 -6.97 26.96 33.61
N LEU A 388 -7.52 27.09 34.82
CA LEU A 388 -6.77 27.27 36.05
C LEU A 388 -6.52 25.91 36.71
N ASN A 389 -5.27 25.46 36.66
CA ASN A 389 -4.85 24.22 37.32
C ASN A 389 -4.44 24.54 38.77
N LEU A 390 -4.95 23.74 39.72
CA LEU A 390 -4.72 23.91 41.16
C LEU A 390 -4.41 22.56 41.81
N VAL A 391 -3.79 22.61 42.99
CA VAL A 391 -3.48 21.44 43.81
C VAL A 391 -4.27 21.51 45.10
N LEU A 392 -4.99 20.45 45.44
CA LEU A 392 -5.69 20.33 46.72
C LEU A 392 -4.99 19.28 47.59
N GLU A 393 -4.62 19.67 48.80
CA GLU A 393 -3.94 18.81 49.77
C GLU A 393 -4.96 18.13 50.69
N SER A 394 -4.87 16.82 50.81
CA SER A 394 -5.73 16.02 51.69
C SER A 394 -4.90 14.96 52.42
N GLU A 395 -5.35 14.52 53.59
CA GLU A 395 -4.74 13.37 54.30
C GLU A 395 -5.03 12.04 53.58
N THR A 396 -6.19 11.94 52.93
CA THR A 396 -6.62 10.73 52.19
C THR A 396 -7.29 11.09 50.87
N LEU A 397 -7.24 10.18 49.89
CA LEU A 397 -7.88 10.39 48.59
C LEU A 397 -9.42 10.36 48.66
N GLY A 398 -9.98 9.62 49.63
CA GLY A 398 -11.41 9.42 49.76
C GLY A 398 -12.03 8.78 48.51
N SER A 399 -13.20 9.27 48.09
CA SER A 399 -13.95 8.82 46.89
C SER A 399 -13.51 9.51 45.58
N LEU A 400 -12.50 10.39 45.65
CA LEU A 400 -12.07 11.18 44.50
C LEU A 400 -11.31 10.33 43.49
N LYS A 401 -11.66 10.51 42.23
CA LYS A 401 -11.03 9.87 41.06
C LYS A 401 -10.95 10.90 39.95
N LYS A 402 -10.12 10.64 38.94
CA LYS A 402 -10.06 11.45 37.72
C LYS A 402 -11.47 11.65 37.13
N ASN A 403 -11.71 12.82 36.56
CA ASN A 403 -12.97 13.29 35.96
C ASN A 403 -14.13 13.57 36.95
N ARG A 404 -13.94 13.38 38.27
CA ARG A 404 -14.94 13.83 39.25
C ARG A 404 -15.15 15.34 39.14
N PRO A 405 -16.41 15.83 39.25
CA PRO A 405 -16.71 17.23 39.04
C PRO A 405 -16.14 18.11 40.16
N VAL A 406 -15.70 19.31 39.78
CA VAL A 406 -15.49 20.43 40.69
C VAL A 406 -16.65 21.40 40.50
N THR A 407 -17.38 21.72 41.58
CA THR A 407 -18.60 22.50 41.52
C THR A 407 -18.52 23.80 42.32
N TYR A 408 -19.19 24.83 41.80
CA TYR A 408 -19.47 26.08 42.50
C TYR A 408 -20.97 26.28 42.48
N ARG A 409 -21.59 26.48 43.66
CA ARG A 409 -23.07 26.55 43.80
C ARG A 409 -23.78 25.41 43.05
N GLN A 410 -23.27 24.18 43.18
CA GLN A 410 -23.73 22.94 42.51
C GLN A 410 -23.58 22.90 40.97
N VAL A 411 -23.06 23.95 40.33
CA VAL A 411 -22.76 23.98 38.90
C VAL A 411 -21.36 23.41 38.65
N LYS A 412 -21.20 22.50 37.68
CA LYS A 412 -19.89 21.97 37.29
C LYS A 412 -19.07 23.05 36.59
N VAL A 413 -18.01 23.49 37.26
CA VAL A 413 -17.07 24.53 36.78
C VAL A 413 -15.67 24.00 36.51
N GLY A 414 -15.43 22.73 36.85
CA GLY A 414 -14.14 22.08 36.63
C GLY A 414 -14.21 20.57 36.85
N HIS A 415 -13.04 19.96 36.93
CA HIS A 415 -12.91 18.53 37.21
C HIS A 415 -11.56 18.16 37.82
N VAL A 416 -11.51 17.00 38.47
CA VAL A 416 -10.27 16.37 38.96
C VAL A 416 -9.48 15.83 37.78
N THR A 417 -8.22 16.25 37.62
CA THR A 417 -7.32 15.82 36.54
C THR A 417 -6.49 14.60 36.94
N GLY A 418 -6.19 14.45 38.23
CA GLY A 418 -5.46 13.31 38.79
C GLY A 418 -5.18 13.45 40.28
N SER A 419 -4.41 12.50 40.84
CA SER A 419 -3.95 12.55 42.22
C SER A 419 -2.64 11.78 42.40
N GLU A 420 -1.81 12.21 43.35
CA GLU A 420 -0.60 11.49 43.75
C GLU A 420 -0.32 11.62 45.25
N LEU A 421 0.62 10.83 45.76
CA LEU A 421 1.18 11.05 47.10
C LEU A 421 2.21 12.18 47.03
N SER A 422 2.27 13.01 48.06
CA SER A 422 3.36 13.98 48.22
C SER A 422 4.71 13.28 48.22
N GLU A 423 5.80 14.01 47.92
CA GLU A 423 7.15 13.44 47.92
C GLU A 423 7.51 12.78 49.27
N LYS A 424 7.02 13.35 50.38
CA LYS A 424 7.18 12.84 51.74
C LYS A 424 6.19 11.74 52.12
N ARG A 425 5.19 11.47 51.26
CA ARG A 425 4.10 10.50 51.44
C ARG A 425 3.24 10.75 52.68
N ASP A 426 3.18 12.00 53.13
CA ASP A 426 2.40 12.47 54.29
C ASP A 426 1.05 13.07 53.89
N LYS A 427 0.86 13.40 52.61
CA LYS A 427 -0.37 13.95 52.04
C LYS A 427 -0.68 13.35 50.68
N VAL A 428 -1.92 13.47 50.27
CA VAL A 428 -2.39 13.23 48.91
C VAL A 428 -2.58 14.59 48.23
N TYR A 429 -1.91 14.78 47.10
CA TYR A 429 -2.16 15.90 46.20
C TYR A 429 -3.24 15.50 45.20
N VAL A 430 -4.33 16.25 45.17
CA VAL A 430 -5.43 16.10 44.21
C VAL A 430 -5.34 17.26 43.24
N TYR A 431 -5.06 16.98 41.97
CA TYR A 431 -4.99 17.98 40.93
C TYR A 431 -6.38 18.24 40.36
N ILE A 432 -6.72 19.52 40.23
CA ILE A 432 -7.96 19.96 39.61
C ILE A 432 -7.70 20.98 38.51
N ASN A 433 -8.62 21.04 37.56
CA ASN A 433 -8.68 22.11 36.57
C ASN A 433 -10.05 22.79 36.66
N ILE A 434 -10.03 24.11 36.85
CA ILE A 434 -11.19 24.99 36.70
C ILE A 434 -11.19 25.50 35.27
N TYR A 435 -12.34 25.41 34.59
CA TYR A 435 -12.43 25.87 33.20
C TYR A 435 -12.14 27.37 33.11
N GLU A 436 -11.54 27.80 31.99
CA GLU A 436 -11.04 29.16 31.80
C GLU A 436 -12.07 30.25 32.10
N GLN A 437 -13.31 30.07 31.63
CA GLN A 437 -14.43 30.98 31.88
C GLN A 437 -14.87 31.11 33.35
N PHE A 438 -14.41 30.21 34.22
CA PHE A 438 -14.73 30.17 35.66
C PHE A 438 -13.50 30.39 36.55
N ALA A 439 -12.33 30.65 35.97
CA ALA A 439 -11.09 30.83 36.72
C ALA A 439 -11.19 31.99 37.74
N ASP A 440 -11.95 33.03 37.40
CA ASP A 440 -12.17 34.22 38.24
C ASP A 440 -13.02 33.94 39.49
N LEU A 441 -13.65 32.76 39.60
CA LEU A 441 -14.36 32.34 40.81
C LEU A 441 -13.41 31.93 41.95
N VAL A 442 -12.14 31.69 41.65
CA VAL A 442 -11.16 31.20 42.64
C VAL A 442 -10.18 32.31 43.02
N SER A 443 -10.11 32.58 44.33
CA SER A 443 -9.17 33.50 44.95
C SER A 443 -8.35 32.80 46.04
N ALA A 444 -7.40 33.51 46.65
CA ALA A 444 -6.60 32.98 47.76
C ALA A 444 -7.45 32.56 48.97
N ASP A 445 -8.65 33.12 49.11
CA ASP A 445 -9.57 32.85 50.22
C ASP A 445 -10.61 31.77 49.90
N THR A 446 -10.55 31.18 48.71
CA THR A 446 -11.41 30.05 48.35
C THR A 446 -11.20 28.87 49.31
N ARG A 447 -12.29 28.20 49.65
CA ARG A 447 -12.29 26.97 50.47
C ARG A 447 -12.88 25.83 49.68
N PHE A 448 -12.18 24.71 49.63
CA PHE A 448 -12.58 23.49 48.92
C PHE A 448 -12.95 22.40 49.91
N TRP A 449 -14.01 21.63 49.63
CA TRP A 449 -14.37 20.47 50.43
C TRP A 449 -14.81 19.28 49.56
N ASN A 450 -14.66 18.07 50.11
CA ASN A 450 -15.16 16.85 49.50
C ASN A 450 -16.69 16.77 49.66
N VAL A 451 -17.39 16.58 48.55
CA VAL A 451 -18.82 16.26 48.55
C VAL A 451 -18.94 14.75 48.46
N SER A 452 -19.07 14.06 49.60
CA SER A 452 -19.33 12.62 49.65
C SER A 452 -20.79 12.34 49.97
N GLY A 453 -21.42 11.49 49.16
CA GLY A 453 -22.86 11.31 49.01
C GLY A 453 -23.66 10.70 50.18
N ILE A 454 -23.09 10.59 51.38
CA ILE A 454 -23.76 9.90 52.50
C ILE A 454 -23.66 10.77 53.76
N ARG A 455 -24.74 11.48 54.09
CA ARG A 455 -25.02 11.94 55.45
C ARG A 455 -26.14 11.08 56.02
N ILE A 456 -25.80 10.10 56.85
CA ILE A 456 -26.78 9.43 57.71
C ILE A 456 -26.67 10.10 59.08
N GLN A 457 -27.49 11.12 59.32
CA GLN A 457 -27.76 11.61 60.67
C GLN A 457 -29.01 10.87 61.18
N GLY A 458 -28.79 9.81 61.96
CA GLY A 458 -29.88 9.09 62.63
C GLY A 458 -30.27 9.79 63.93
N GLY A 459 -31.38 10.52 63.92
CA GLY A 459 -32.15 10.87 65.11
C GLY A 459 -33.57 10.31 64.94
N LEU A 460 -34.01 9.44 65.85
CA LEU A 460 -35.36 8.90 65.82
C LEU A 460 -36.38 10.06 65.85
N MET A 461 -37.33 10.03 64.91
CA MET A 461 -38.55 10.84 64.83
C MET A 461 -38.42 12.22 64.15
N THR A 462 -38.40 12.27 62.81
CA THR A 462 -38.94 13.43 62.08
C THR A 462 -39.35 13.05 60.66
N LYS A 463 -40.53 13.55 60.24
CA LYS A 463 -41.19 13.28 58.95
C LYS A 463 -40.25 13.52 57.76
N MET A 464 -40.01 12.48 56.99
CA MET A 464 -39.15 12.49 55.80
C MET A 464 -39.88 13.20 54.65
N LYS A 465 -39.53 14.46 54.35
CA LYS A 465 -39.83 15.10 53.06
C LYS A 465 -38.75 14.64 52.07
N ILE A 466 -39.09 13.68 51.22
CA ILE A 466 -38.21 13.20 50.16
C ILE A 466 -38.39 14.12 48.96
N SER A 467 -37.48 15.08 48.77
CA SER A 467 -37.36 15.75 47.47
C SER A 467 -36.72 14.78 46.49
N SER A 468 -37.51 14.34 45.51
CA SER A 468 -37.10 13.50 44.38
C SER A 468 -36.29 14.33 43.38
N GLU A 469 -35.07 14.70 43.73
CA GLU A 469 -34.06 15.10 42.75
C GLU A 469 -33.07 13.95 42.58
N SER A 470 -32.66 13.69 41.34
CA SER A 470 -32.20 12.37 40.90
C SER A 470 -31.05 11.84 41.77
N PHE A 471 -31.19 10.58 42.20
CA PHE A 471 -30.23 9.79 42.97
C PHE A 471 -28.81 9.80 42.35
N GLU A 472 -28.67 10.11 41.06
CA GLU A 472 -27.39 10.20 40.34
C GLU A 472 -26.52 11.39 40.80
N THR A 473 -27.12 12.50 41.23
CA THR A 473 -26.38 13.68 41.74
C THR A 473 -25.82 13.45 43.15
N LEU A 474 -26.49 12.61 43.94
CA LEU A 474 -26.07 12.27 45.31
C LEU A 474 -24.95 11.22 45.36
N ILE A 475 -24.77 10.39 44.32
CA ILE A 475 -23.78 9.28 44.32
C ILE A 475 -22.46 9.62 43.62
N ALA A 476 -22.45 10.65 42.76
CA ALA A 476 -21.28 10.92 41.93
C ALA A 476 -20.05 11.35 42.73
N GLY A 477 -20.22 11.95 43.91
CA GLY A 477 -19.14 12.54 44.68
C GLY A 477 -18.38 13.63 43.92
N GLY A 478 -17.52 14.40 44.58
CA GLY A 478 -16.74 15.43 43.92
C GLY A 478 -16.13 16.44 44.87
N ILE A 479 -15.78 17.60 44.33
CA ILE A 479 -15.23 18.70 45.11
C ILE A 479 -16.13 19.90 44.90
N ALA A 480 -16.51 20.58 45.97
CA ALA A 480 -17.19 21.87 45.90
C ALA A 480 -16.30 22.95 46.51
N PHE A 481 -16.54 24.20 46.11
CA PHE A 481 -15.89 25.35 46.73
C PHE A 481 -16.81 26.55 46.88
N ALA A 482 -16.39 27.45 47.77
CA ALA A 482 -16.97 28.77 47.97
C ALA A 482 -15.85 29.80 48.13
N THR A 483 -16.14 31.03 47.73
CA THR A 483 -15.22 32.17 47.82
C THR A 483 -15.98 33.28 48.56
N PRO A 484 -15.43 33.86 49.64
CA PRO A 484 -16.12 34.90 50.41
C PRO A 484 -16.34 36.17 49.56
N GLU A 485 -17.50 36.82 49.73
CA GLU A 485 -17.92 38.02 48.96
C GLU A 485 -17.26 39.34 49.41
N THR A 486 -16.37 39.34 50.41
CA THR A 486 -15.78 40.57 50.94
C THR A 486 -15.04 41.37 49.86
N GLU A 487 -15.42 42.64 49.71
CA GLU A 487 -14.84 43.62 48.78
C GLU A 487 -13.32 43.71 48.91
N ALA A 488 -12.64 43.06 47.96
CA ALA A 488 -11.50 43.57 47.20
C ALA A 488 -10.74 42.36 46.67
N GLN A 489 -10.92 42.07 45.37
CA GLN A 489 -9.87 41.51 44.51
C GLN A 489 -8.88 40.59 45.25
N GLY A 490 -9.37 39.50 45.85
CA GLY A 490 -8.48 38.51 46.45
C GLY A 490 -7.47 38.12 45.37
N LYS A 491 -6.17 38.23 45.66
CA LYS A 491 -5.10 38.05 44.65
C LYS A 491 -5.41 36.79 43.85
N ARG A 492 -5.70 36.96 42.55
CA ARG A 492 -5.97 35.85 41.64
C ARG A 492 -4.88 34.81 41.84
N VAL A 493 -5.28 33.60 42.18
CA VAL A 493 -4.30 32.55 42.42
C VAL A 493 -3.62 32.20 41.11
N LYS A 494 -2.31 32.03 41.18
CA LYS A 494 -1.54 31.58 40.02
C LYS A 494 -1.84 30.10 39.81
N LYS A 495 -1.52 29.64 38.59
CA LYS A 495 -1.46 28.23 38.27
C LYS A 495 -0.61 27.48 39.33
N ASP A 496 -1.07 26.30 39.71
CA ASP A 496 -0.44 25.38 40.66
C ASP A 496 -0.45 25.89 42.11
N HIS A 497 -1.39 26.78 42.45
CA HIS A 497 -1.62 27.17 43.86
C HIS A 497 -2.18 26.00 44.67
N HIS A 498 -1.71 25.87 45.91
CA HIS A 498 -2.10 24.80 46.84
C HIS A 498 -3.21 25.28 47.78
N PHE A 499 -4.27 24.48 47.89
CA PHE A 499 -5.35 24.66 48.86
C PHE A 499 -5.48 23.42 49.75
N VAL A 500 -6.06 23.59 50.93
CA VAL A 500 -6.49 22.44 51.75
C VAL A 500 -7.82 21.94 51.23
N LEU A 501 -7.93 20.63 51.02
CA LEU A 501 -9.20 19.95 50.79
C LEU A 501 -9.82 19.55 52.12
N HIS A 502 -10.88 20.24 52.52
CA HIS A 502 -11.61 19.92 53.73
C HIS A 502 -12.49 18.67 53.55
N ARG A 503 -12.66 17.89 54.62
CA ARG A 503 -13.48 16.66 54.59
C ARG A 503 -14.96 16.96 54.37
N GLU A 504 -15.43 18.08 54.91
CA GLU A 504 -16.81 18.54 54.80
C GLU A 504 -16.88 20.08 54.77
N MET A 505 -18.07 20.60 54.43
CA MET A 505 -18.34 22.04 54.43
C MET A 505 -18.47 22.56 55.87
N ASP A 506 -17.69 23.59 56.22
CA ASP A 506 -17.86 24.34 57.47
C ASP A 506 -19.12 25.23 57.35
N GLU A 507 -19.92 25.29 58.43
CA GLU A 507 -21.14 26.11 58.47
C GLU A 507 -20.88 27.59 58.16
N LYS A 508 -19.68 28.11 58.49
CA LYS A 508 -19.29 29.50 58.25
C LYS A 508 -19.20 29.88 56.77
N TRP A 509 -19.08 28.90 55.87
CA TRP A 509 -18.97 29.15 54.43
C TRP A 509 -20.33 29.10 53.73
N ARG A 510 -21.39 28.70 54.46
CA ARG A 510 -22.73 28.55 53.90
C ARG A 510 -23.26 29.87 53.34
N ASP A 511 -22.97 30.97 54.03
CA ASP A 511 -23.43 32.30 53.64
C ASP A 511 -22.70 32.83 52.40
N TRP A 512 -21.51 32.30 52.05
CA TRP A 512 -20.79 32.67 50.82
C TRP A 512 -21.42 32.07 49.55
N LEU A 513 -22.29 31.07 49.73
CA LEU A 513 -23.05 30.47 48.64
C LEU A 513 -24.43 31.12 48.46
N ALA A 514 -24.83 32.01 49.38
CA ALA A 514 -26.07 32.78 49.26
C ALA A 514 -25.99 33.70 48.03
N TRP A 515 -27.14 33.92 47.40
CA TRP A 515 -27.24 34.94 46.37
C TRP A 515 -27.34 36.29 47.05
N ASP A 516 -26.38 37.18 46.78
CA ASP A 516 -26.56 38.61 47.06
C ASP A 516 -27.75 39.11 46.21
N SER A 517 -28.83 39.51 46.86
CA SER A 517 -30.05 39.98 46.20
C SER A 517 -29.94 41.41 45.69
N ASP A 518 -28.84 42.11 45.97
CA ASP A 518 -28.70 43.56 45.74
C ASP A 518 -27.85 43.92 44.51
N VAL A 519 -27.74 43.03 43.52
CA VAL A 519 -27.23 43.42 42.19
C VAL A 519 -28.30 44.23 41.45
N VAL A 520 -28.34 45.55 41.72
CA VAL A 520 -29.11 46.51 40.92
C VAL A 520 -28.46 46.63 39.55
N VAL A 521 -29.03 45.95 38.55
CA VAL A 521 -28.69 46.16 37.14
C VAL A 521 -29.18 47.55 36.74
N THR A 522 -28.28 48.53 36.71
CA THR A 522 -28.56 49.84 36.10
C THR A 522 -28.49 49.66 34.59
N LEU A 523 -29.64 49.61 33.93
CA LEU A 523 -29.73 49.68 32.48
C LEU A 523 -29.51 51.14 32.06
N GLU A 524 -28.35 51.46 31.51
CA GLU A 524 -28.16 52.70 30.75
C GLU A 524 -28.96 52.60 29.44
N GLU A 525 -30.12 53.26 29.39
CA GLU A 525 -30.83 53.53 28.14
C GLU A 525 -30.01 54.53 27.31
N LYS A 526 -29.29 54.01 26.31
CA LYS A 526 -28.65 54.82 25.29
C LYS A 526 -29.73 55.35 24.33
N ASN A 527 -30.18 56.57 24.58
CA ASN A 527 -31.02 57.34 23.65
C ASN A 527 -30.32 57.46 22.29
N ALA A 528 -30.87 56.79 21.29
CA ALA A 528 -30.62 57.09 19.88
C ALA A 528 -31.74 58.01 19.40
N ALA A 529 -31.41 59.27 19.12
CA ALA A 529 -32.19 60.11 18.23
C ALA A 529 -31.39 60.29 16.93
N PRO A 530 -32.08 60.38 15.77
CA PRO A 530 -31.47 60.27 14.44
C PRO A 530 -30.50 61.39 14.06
#